data_AF-A0A173YGS6-F1
#
_entry.id   AF-A0A173YGS6-F1
#
_cell.length_a   1.000
_cell.length_b   1.000
_cell.length_c   1.000
_cell.angle_alpha   90.00
_cell.angle_beta   90.00
_cell.angle_gamma   90.00
#
_symmetry.space_group_name_H-M   'P 1'
#
loop_
_entity.id
_entity.type
_entity.pdbx_description
1 polymer ?
#
loop_
_entity_poly.entity_id
_entity_poly.type
_entity_poly.pdbx_seq_one_letter_code
_entity_poly.pdbx_strand_id
1 'polypeptide(L)'
;MNNQNFYLRLIALLLIIMAVFFYNGTVKDKEQAQDIADLTAKTESLEKQQDQILTALKETYEEQKTAAESNASSDVSSEADNKSEKDSAEDKENADQADSEETDDSDNVYKNGTFEGSGTGYGGTITVQVTLEDDTITAVSVVSAPGEDSAYLSQGENVINSIISEQSTDVDTISGATFSSTGILEAVNDALSKAENA
;
A
#
# COMPACT_ATOMS: atom_id res chain seq x y z
N MET A 1 -44.09 -49.72 7.51
CA MET A 1 -43.15 -49.15 8.51
C MET A 1 -41.82 -48.71 7.86
N ASN A 2 -41.83 -48.16 6.63
CA ASN A 2 -40.58 -47.89 5.90
C ASN A 2 -40.23 -46.39 5.79
N ASN A 3 -41.14 -45.52 6.22
CA ASN A 3 -40.96 -44.07 6.08
C ASN A 3 -40.25 -43.47 7.29
N GLN A 4 -40.28 -44.13 8.45
CA GLN A 4 -39.63 -43.64 9.68
C GLN A 4 -38.11 -43.55 9.51
N ASN A 5 -37.49 -44.53 8.85
CA ASN A 5 -36.05 -44.51 8.55
C ASN A 5 -35.68 -43.43 7.51
N PHE A 6 -36.59 -43.14 6.57
CA PHE A 6 -36.41 -42.07 5.59
C PHE A 6 -36.46 -40.69 6.27
N TYR A 7 -37.44 -40.45 7.14
CA TYR A 7 -37.52 -39.20 7.91
C TYR A 7 -36.34 -39.02 8.86
N LEU A 8 -35.86 -40.09 9.51
CA LEU A 8 -34.70 -40.00 10.40
C LEU A 8 -33.43 -39.59 9.64
N ARG A 9 -33.23 -40.12 8.43
CA ARG A 9 -32.12 -39.73 7.55
C ARG A 9 -32.26 -38.31 7.02
N LEU A 10 -33.48 -37.88 6.69
CA LEU A 10 -33.75 -36.52 6.23
C LEU A 10 -33.48 -35.48 7.33
N ILE A 11 -33.92 -35.75 8.56
CA ILE A 11 -33.66 -34.89 9.72
C ILE A 11 -32.16 -34.83 10.02
N ALA A 12 -31.45 -35.96 9.98
CA ALA A 12 -30.00 -35.98 10.17
C ALA A 12 -29.26 -35.13 9.13
N LEU A 13 -29.67 -35.21 7.86
CA LEU A 13 -29.08 -34.42 6.78
C LEU A 13 -29.34 -32.91 6.97
N LEU A 14 -30.55 -32.52 7.39
CA LEU A 14 -30.87 -31.12 7.69
C LEU A 14 -30.07 -30.58 8.88
N LEU A 15 -29.85 -31.39 9.92
CA LEU A 15 -29.03 -30.99 11.07
C LEU A 15 -27.56 -30.78 10.69
N ILE A 16 -27.01 -31.63 9.81
CA ILE A 16 -25.64 -31.46 9.31
C ILE A 16 -25.52 -30.15 8.50
N ILE A 17 -26.48 -29.87 7.61
CA ILE A 17 -26.47 -28.63 6.83
C ILE A 17 -26.57 -27.40 7.74
N MET A 18 -27.47 -27.42 8.72
CA MET A 18 -27.59 -26.36 9.75
C MET A 18 -26.29 -26.17 10.52
N ALA A 19 -25.64 -27.25 10.94
CA ALA A 19 -24.38 -27.18 11.66
C ALA A 19 -23.25 -26.59 10.81
N VAL A 20 -23.15 -26.96 9.53
CA VAL A 20 -22.15 -26.40 8.59
C VAL A 20 -22.42 -24.93 8.34
N PHE A 21 -23.68 -24.52 8.12
CA PHE A 21 -24.03 -23.12 7.90
C PHE A 21 -23.76 -22.27 9.14
N PHE A 22 -24.11 -22.78 10.32
CA PHE A 22 -23.85 -22.12 11.59
C PHE A 22 -22.34 -22.03 11.88
N TYR A 23 -21.59 -23.11 11.64
CA TYR A 23 -20.14 -23.11 11.80
C TYR A 23 -19.47 -22.10 10.85
N ASN A 24 -19.82 -22.12 9.57
CA ASN A 24 -19.24 -21.21 8.58
C ASN A 24 -19.61 -19.74 8.83
N GLY A 25 -20.84 -19.45 9.27
CA GLY A 25 -21.25 -18.07 9.61
C GLY A 25 -20.61 -17.58 10.91
N THR A 26 -20.74 -18.35 12.00
CA THR A 26 -20.31 -17.89 13.32
C THR A 26 -18.81 -17.88 13.55
N VAL A 27 -18.02 -18.69 12.82
CA VAL A 27 -16.56 -18.65 12.90
C VAL A 27 -16.04 -17.41 12.17
N LYS A 28 -16.55 -17.11 10.97
CA LYS A 28 -16.15 -15.95 10.17
C LYS A 28 -16.48 -14.63 10.86
N ASP A 29 -17.63 -14.54 11.52
CA ASP A 29 -18.04 -13.33 12.26
C ASP A 29 -17.17 -13.08 13.51
N LYS A 30 -16.67 -14.15 14.16
CA LYS A 30 -15.83 -14.01 15.38
C LYS A 30 -14.40 -13.62 15.06
N GLU A 31 -13.83 -14.19 14.01
CA GLU A 31 -12.47 -13.84 13.55
C GLU A 31 -12.43 -12.39 13.08
N GLN A 32 -13.41 -11.97 12.27
CA GLN A 32 -13.54 -10.56 11.85
C GLN A 32 -13.79 -9.60 13.01
N ALA A 33 -14.58 -10.00 14.02
CA ALA A 33 -14.82 -9.15 15.19
C ALA A 33 -13.57 -8.97 16.06
N GLN A 34 -12.73 -10.01 16.20
CA GLN A 34 -11.46 -9.90 16.93
C GLN A 34 -10.46 -9.02 16.19
N ASP A 35 -10.34 -9.19 14.86
CA ASP A 35 -9.43 -8.39 14.05
C ASP A 35 -9.79 -6.90 14.09
N ILE A 36 -11.08 -6.56 14.06
CA ILE A 36 -11.54 -5.16 14.18
C ILE A 36 -11.21 -4.57 15.56
N ALA A 37 -11.35 -5.36 16.64
CA ALA A 37 -11.06 -4.90 18.00
C ALA A 37 -9.57 -4.65 18.21
N ASP A 38 -8.72 -5.57 17.75
CA ASP A 38 -7.26 -5.45 17.85
C ASP A 38 -6.74 -4.29 16.98
N LEU A 39 -7.32 -4.08 15.78
CA LEU A 39 -6.97 -2.95 14.93
C LEU A 39 -7.36 -1.61 15.57
N THR A 40 -8.54 -1.53 16.20
CA THR A 40 -9.00 -0.32 16.92
C THR A 40 -8.07 0.03 18.07
N ALA A 41 -7.69 -0.94 18.90
CA ALA A 41 -6.75 -0.73 20.00
C ALA A 41 -5.37 -0.27 19.52
N LYS A 42 -4.92 -0.79 18.37
CA LYS A 42 -3.65 -0.37 17.76
C LYS A 42 -3.72 1.07 17.24
N THR A 43 -4.82 1.48 16.62
CA THR A 43 -5.06 2.86 16.19
C THR A 43 -5.04 3.84 17.37
N GLU A 44 -5.79 3.54 18.44
CA GLU A 44 -5.81 4.39 19.66
C GLU A 44 -4.41 4.53 20.29
N SER A 45 -3.60 3.45 20.26
CA SER A 45 -2.23 3.49 20.77
C SER A 45 -1.30 4.37 19.92
N LEU A 46 -1.49 4.38 18.60
CA LEU A 46 -0.71 5.19 17.66
C LEU A 46 -1.08 6.66 17.77
N GLU A 47 -2.37 6.99 17.86
CA GLU A 47 -2.84 8.36 18.09
C GLU A 47 -2.24 8.94 19.37
N LYS A 48 -2.23 8.17 20.45
CA LYS A 48 -1.61 8.58 21.72
C LYS A 48 -0.09 8.79 21.59
N GLN A 49 0.59 7.97 20.77
CA GLN A 49 2.02 8.17 20.48
C GLN A 49 2.25 9.46 19.69
N GLN A 50 1.41 9.77 18.70
CA GLN A 50 1.50 11.01 17.93
C GLN A 50 1.28 12.24 18.81
N ASP A 51 0.30 12.22 19.71
CA ASP A 51 0.04 13.32 20.65
C ASP A 51 1.22 13.58 21.61
N GLN A 52 1.86 12.51 22.09
CA GLN A 52 3.06 12.63 22.93
C GLN A 52 4.24 13.22 22.16
N ILE A 53 4.44 12.81 20.90
CA ILE A 53 5.49 13.35 20.04
C ILE A 53 5.23 14.83 19.74
N LEU A 54 3.99 15.21 19.42
CA LEU A 54 3.62 16.60 19.15
C LEU A 54 3.82 17.49 20.38
N THR A 55 3.51 16.97 21.57
CA THR A 55 3.72 17.68 22.83
C THR A 55 5.21 17.86 23.12
N ALA A 56 6.02 16.80 22.99
CA ALA A 56 7.47 16.87 23.17
C ALA A 56 8.14 17.80 22.15
N LEU A 57 7.65 17.84 20.92
CA LEU A 57 8.19 18.73 19.88
C LEU A 57 7.86 20.21 20.17
N LYS A 58 6.67 20.50 20.72
CA LYS A 58 6.30 21.85 21.15
C LYS A 58 7.11 22.29 22.38
N GLU A 59 7.27 21.42 23.37
CA GLU A 59 8.09 21.71 24.55
C GLU A 59 9.55 21.99 24.18
N THR A 60 10.14 21.15 23.30
CA THR A 60 11.52 21.36 22.83
C THR A 60 11.68 22.61 21.96
N TYR A 61 10.67 23.00 21.18
CA TYR A 61 10.67 24.26 20.43
C TYR A 61 10.64 25.48 21.36
N GLU A 62 9.78 25.48 22.39
CA GLU A 62 9.70 26.59 23.35
C GLU A 62 10.95 26.69 24.25
N GLU A 63 11.59 25.56 24.58
CA GLU A 63 12.90 25.52 25.27
C GLU A 63 14.04 26.07 24.40
N GLN A 64 14.04 25.77 23.09
CA GLN A 64 15.03 26.34 22.16
C GLN A 64 14.81 27.84 21.90
N LYS A 65 13.56 28.30 21.87
CA LYS A 65 13.21 29.71 21.74
C LYS A 65 13.63 30.53 22.96
N THR A 66 13.49 29.98 24.17
CA THR A 66 13.95 30.64 25.41
C THR A 66 15.48 30.63 25.58
N ALA A 67 16.21 29.70 24.95
CA ALA A 67 17.67 29.70 24.91
C ALA A 67 18.25 30.77 23.95
N ALA A 68 17.50 31.18 22.93
CA ALA A 68 17.96 32.14 21.91
C ALA A 68 17.89 33.63 22.33
N GLU A 69 17.21 33.98 23.43
CA GLU A 69 17.02 35.38 23.85
C GLU A 69 18.07 35.89 24.89
N SER A 70 19.07 35.09 25.27
CA SER A 70 20.05 35.49 26.30
C SER A 70 21.44 35.93 25.80
N ASN A 71 21.71 35.99 24.49
CA ASN A 71 23.00 36.48 24.00
C ASN A 71 22.88 37.32 22.72
N ALA A 72 22.67 38.63 22.88
CA ALA A 72 22.86 39.61 21.81
C ALA A 72 23.73 40.78 22.32
N SER A 73 25.03 40.77 21.99
CA SER A 73 25.86 41.98 21.82
C SER A 73 27.30 41.63 21.39
N SER A 74 27.61 41.72 20.08
CA SER A 74 28.64 42.62 19.51
C SER A 74 29.11 42.23 18.08
N ASP A 75 28.87 43.17 17.15
CA ASP A 75 29.71 43.67 16.04
C ASP A 75 30.16 42.83 14.81
N VAL A 76 29.53 43.17 13.67
CA VAL A 76 30.05 43.67 12.36
C VAL A 76 30.70 42.73 11.28
N SER A 77 29.98 42.67 10.14
CA SER A 77 30.38 42.69 8.70
C SER A 77 30.77 41.39 7.96
N SER A 78 29.93 40.98 6.98
CA SER A 78 30.20 40.98 5.52
C SER A 78 29.08 40.28 4.71
N GLU A 79 28.97 40.63 3.42
CA GLU A 79 27.92 40.31 2.42
C GLU A 79 27.56 38.82 2.19
N ALA A 80 26.28 38.56 1.85
CA ALA A 80 25.80 38.02 0.55
C ALA A 80 24.47 37.22 0.65
N ASP A 81 23.57 37.51 -0.28
CA ASP A 81 22.57 36.66 -0.96
C ASP A 81 21.34 36.02 -0.24
N ASN A 82 20.19 36.51 -0.71
CA ASN A 82 19.04 35.78 -1.29
C ASN A 82 17.98 35.08 -0.38
N LYS A 83 16.86 35.79 -0.24
CA LYS A 83 15.47 35.44 -0.61
C LYS A 83 14.66 34.33 0.09
N SER A 84 13.46 34.78 0.47
CA SER A 84 12.16 34.11 0.65
C SER A 84 11.91 33.31 1.93
N GLU A 85 11.14 33.98 2.80
CA GLU A 85 9.83 33.54 3.32
C GLU A 85 9.40 32.11 2.96
N LYS A 86 9.11 31.32 4.00
CA LYS A 86 7.96 30.42 3.98
C LYS A 86 7.29 30.46 5.34
N ASP A 87 6.11 31.06 5.35
CA ASP A 87 5.15 30.98 6.44
C ASP A 87 4.64 29.53 6.54
N SER A 88 4.41 29.15 7.80
CA SER A 88 3.41 28.20 8.31
C SER A 88 2.20 28.04 7.39
N ALA A 89 1.39 27.00 7.42
CA ALA A 89 1.21 25.78 8.20
C ALA A 89 0.09 25.05 7.46
N GLU A 90 -0.10 23.76 7.69
CA GLU A 90 -1.45 23.20 7.55
C GLU A 90 -1.61 21.95 8.42
N ASP A 91 -2.66 22.00 9.25
CA ASP A 91 -3.30 20.87 9.91
C ASP A 91 -4.60 20.60 9.14
N LYS A 92 -4.94 19.31 9.04
CA LYS A 92 -6.26 18.69 8.83
C LYS A 92 -6.88 18.48 7.44
N GLU A 93 -6.90 17.17 7.13
CA GLU A 93 -8.08 16.30 6.98
C GLU A 93 -9.00 16.40 5.74
N ASN A 94 -8.93 15.30 4.97
CA ASN A 94 -10.02 14.40 4.56
C ASN A 94 -10.67 14.60 3.17
N ALA A 95 -11.08 13.43 2.63
CA ALA A 95 -11.98 13.14 1.52
C ALA A 95 -11.38 13.04 0.11
N ASP A 96 -11.18 11.78 -0.30
CA ASP A 96 -11.69 11.18 -1.54
C ASP A 96 -12.15 12.17 -2.64
N GLN A 97 -11.27 12.45 -3.61
CA GLN A 97 -11.64 12.50 -5.02
C GLN A 97 -10.41 12.60 -5.90
N ALA A 98 -10.49 11.87 -7.02
CA ALA A 98 -9.64 11.95 -8.19
C ALA A 98 -8.97 13.33 -8.38
N ASP A 99 -7.64 13.32 -8.42
CA ASP A 99 -6.89 14.35 -9.11
C ASP A 99 -6.14 13.68 -10.25
N SER A 100 -6.83 13.63 -11.39
CA SER A 100 -6.17 13.60 -12.68
C SER A 100 -5.45 14.94 -12.81
N GLU A 101 -4.20 15.00 -12.38
CA GLU A 101 -3.28 15.99 -12.93
C GLU A 101 -3.11 15.64 -14.42
N GLU A 102 -3.97 16.22 -15.26
CA GLU A 102 -3.77 16.32 -16.70
C GLU A 102 -2.58 17.27 -16.93
N THR A 103 -1.38 16.75 -16.69
CA THR A 103 -0.17 17.23 -17.36
C THR A 103 -0.30 16.88 -18.84
N ASP A 104 -0.05 17.85 -19.72
CA ASP A 104 -0.03 17.67 -21.16
C ASP A 104 1.06 16.64 -21.53
N ASP A 105 0.68 15.36 -21.54
CA ASP A 105 1.51 14.18 -21.77
C ASP A 105 1.97 14.02 -23.23
N SER A 106 1.71 15.02 -24.08
CA SER A 106 1.91 14.90 -25.52
C SER A 106 3.36 14.64 -25.94
N ASP A 107 4.33 14.90 -25.07
CA ASP A 107 5.76 14.70 -25.34
C ASP A 107 6.38 13.49 -24.61
N ASN A 108 5.66 12.85 -23.67
CA ASN A 108 6.14 11.70 -22.91
C ASN A 108 5.93 10.38 -23.68
N VAL A 109 6.81 9.40 -23.50
CA VAL A 109 6.66 8.03 -24.04
C VAL A 109 5.45 7.33 -23.43
N TYR A 110 5.24 7.53 -22.13
CA TYR A 110 4.13 6.99 -21.37
C TYR A 110 3.22 8.10 -20.88
N LYS A 111 1.94 7.76 -20.77
CA LYS A 111 0.96 8.57 -20.05
C LYS A 111 1.27 8.51 -18.57
N ASN A 112 1.17 9.65 -17.92
CA ASN A 112 1.14 9.80 -16.48
C ASN A 112 -0.12 9.15 -15.91
N GLY A 113 0.00 8.70 -14.66
CA GLY A 113 -1.09 8.08 -13.91
C GLY A 113 -0.82 6.61 -13.57
N THR A 114 -1.89 5.88 -13.32
CA THR A 114 -1.83 4.54 -12.72
C THR A 114 -2.42 3.49 -13.65
N PHE A 115 -1.65 2.45 -13.93
CA PHE A 115 -1.98 1.42 -14.91
C PHE A 115 -1.88 0.04 -14.29
N GLU A 116 -2.89 -0.79 -14.53
CA GLU A 116 -2.85 -2.18 -14.10
C GLU A 116 -2.41 -3.09 -15.23
N GLY A 117 -1.52 -4.02 -14.89
CA GLY A 117 -1.04 -5.06 -15.77
C GLY A 117 -1.13 -6.44 -15.14
N SER A 118 -1.07 -7.46 -15.97
CA SER A 118 -1.21 -8.85 -15.57
C SER A 118 -0.13 -9.74 -16.18
N GLY A 119 0.34 -10.69 -15.39
CA GLY A 119 1.38 -11.65 -15.77
C GLY A 119 1.14 -13.01 -15.14
N THR A 120 1.86 -14.03 -15.58
CA THR A 120 1.68 -15.40 -15.08
C THR A 120 2.79 -15.77 -14.11
N GLY A 121 2.44 -15.88 -12.83
CA GLY A 121 3.31 -16.39 -11.76
C GLY A 121 3.32 -17.91 -11.66
N TYR A 122 3.81 -18.42 -10.53
CA TYR A 122 3.87 -19.85 -10.23
C TYR A 122 2.49 -20.49 -10.06
N GLY A 123 1.62 -19.83 -9.30
CA GLY A 123 0.30 -20.28 -8.89
C GLY A 123 -0.83 -19.69 -9.71
N GLY A 124 -0.56 -18.76 -10.63
CA GLY A 124 -1.54 -18.24 -11.56
C GLY A 124 -1.29 -16.78 -11.92
N THR A 125 -2.37 -16.07 -12.25
CA THR A 125 -2.30 -14.66 -12.63
C THR A 125 -1.90 -13.80 -11.43
N ILE A 126 -0.91 -12.94 -11.66
CA ILE A 126 -0.51 -11.84 -10.79
C ILE A 126 -0.95 -10.55 -11.47
N THR A 127 -1.64 -9.68 -10.73
CA THR A 127 -2.02 -8.34 -11.16
C THR A 127 -1.21 -7.32 -10.38
N VAL A 128 -0.61 -6.38 -11.09
CA VAL A 128 0.25 -5.33 -10.55
C VAL A 128 -0.30 -3.98 -11.00
N GLN A 129 -0.23 -3.01 -10.11
CA GLN A 129 -0.50 -1.61 -10.37
C GLN A 129 0.83 -0.85 -10.47
N VAL A 130 1.01 -0.09 -11.54
CA VAL A 130 2.20 0.72 -11.84
C VAL A 130 1.78 2.18 -11.90
N THR A 131 2.52 3.07 -11.24
CA THR A 131 2.33 4.51 -11.31
C THR A 131 3.47 5.14 -12.10
N LEU A 132 3.11 6.00 -13.05
CA LEU A 132 3.99 6.69 -13.96
C LEU A 132 3.84 8.20 -13.81
N GLU A 133 4.97 8.88 -13.82
CA GLU A 133 5.07 10.34 -13.81
C GLU A 133 6.31 10.74 -14.62
N ASP A 134 6.13 11.53 -15.67
CA ASP A 134 7.18 12.03 -16.56
C ASP A 134 8.14 10.92 -17.03
N ASP A 135 7.56 9.90 -17.70
CA ASP A 135 8.25 8.69 -18.17
C ASP A 135 8.95 7.84 -17.07
N THR A 136 8.68 8.13 -15.81
CA THR A 136 9.31 7.47 -14.66
C THR A 136 8.32 6.60 -13.90
N ILE A 137 8.69 5.35 -13.65
CA ILE A 137 8.00 4.44 -12.75
C ILE A 137 8.23 4.89 -11.31
N THR A 138 7.22 5.50 -10.68
CA THR A 138 7.30 6.03 -9.32
C THR A 138 6.84 5.03 -8.27
N ALA A 139 5.94 4.12 -8.64
CA ALA A 139 5.46 3.07 -7.75
C ALA A 139 5.04 1.81 -8.52
N VAL A 140 5.24 0.66 -7.88
CA VAL A 140 4.76 -0.64 -8.35
C VAL A 140 4.25 -1.42 -7.14
N SER A 141 3.03 -1.96 -7.23
CA SER A 141 2.43 -2.75 -6.14
C SER A 141 1.65 -3.93 -6.68
N VAL A 142 1.79 -5.10 -6.07
CA VAL A 142 0.94 -6.26 -6.36
C VAL A 142 -0.45 -6.01 -5.76
N VAL A 143 -1.49 -6.03 -6.60
CA VAL A 143 -2.88 -5.80 -6.17
C VAL A 143 -3.68 -7.10 -6.03
N SER A 144 -3.30 -8.15 -6.76
CA SER A 144 -3.99 -9.44 -6.70
C SER A 144 -3.09 -10.58 -7.17
N ALA A 145 -3.05 -11.68 -6.40
CA ALA A 145 -2.31 -12.89 -6.76
C ALA A 145 -2.90 -14.13 -6.06
N PRO A 146 -4.19 -14.46 -6.28
CA PRO A 146 -4.93 -15.41 -5.45
C PRO A 146 -4.44 -16.86 -5.55
N GLY A 147 -3.66 -17.19 -6.58
CA GLY A 147 -3.11 -18.52 -6.79
C GLY A 147 -1.70 -18.72 -6.21
N GLU A 148 -1.01 -17.63 -5.86
CA GLU A 148 0.37 -17.70 -5.36
C GLU A 148 0.43 -18.20 -3.91
N ASP A 149 1.54 -18.84 -3.57
CA ASP A 149 1.91 -19.03 -2.17
C ASP A 149 2.54 -17.74 -1.63
N SER A 150 2.03 -17.28 -0.48
CA SER A 150 2.41 -15.98 0.09
C SER A 150 3.91 -15.83 0.35
N ALA A 151 4.64 -16.90 0.70
CA ALA A 151 6.07 -16.82 0.99
C ALA A 151 6.88 -16.62 -0.29
N TYR A 152 6.53 -17.34 -1.35
CA TYR A 152 7.19 -17.21 -2.64
C TYR A 152 6.83 -15.90 -3.34
N LEU A 153 5.56 -15.45 -3.24
CA LEU A 153 5.15 -14.15 -3.76
C LEU A 153 5.91 -13.01 -3.07
N SER A 154 5.95 -12.99 -1.74
CA SER A 154 6.68 -11.97 -0.97
C SER A 154 8.17 -11.96 -1.32
N GLN A 155 8.75 -13.13 -1.60
CA GLN A 155 10.12 -13.21 -2.07
C GLN A 155 10.28 -12.68 -3.50
N GLY A 156 9.36 -12.99 -4.40
CA GLY A 156 9.33 -12.49 -5.78
C GLY A 156 9.13 -10.98 -5.87
N GLU A 157 8.33 -10.39 -4.99
CA GLU A 157 8.11 -8.94 -4.88
C GLU A 157 9.39 -8.14 -4.68
N ASN A 158 10.47 -8.74 -4.17
CA ASN A 158 11.76 -8.05 -4.06
C ASN A 158 12.32 -7.58 -5.42
N VAL A 159 11.87 -8.15 -6.54
CA VAL A 159 12.23 -7.68 -7.88
C VAL A 159 11.74 -6.26 -8.16
N ILE A 160 10.67 -5.80 -7.48
CA ILE A 160 10.07 -4.47 -7.67
C ILE A 160 11.09 -3.36 -7.38
N ASN A 161 11.94 -3.54 -6.36
CA ASN A 161 12.97 -2.56 -6.04
C ASN A 161 13.96 -2.37 -7.20
N SER A 162 14.34 -3.46 -7.87
CA SER A 162 15.21 -3.39 -9.06
C SER A 162 14.50 -2.70 -10.21
N ILE A 163 13.21 -2.97 -10.44
CA ILE A 163 12.41 -2.31 -11.48
C ILE A 163 12.39 -0.78 -11.26
N ILE A 164 12.10 -0.32 -10.04
CA ILE A 164 12.05 1.11 -9.74
C ILE A 164 13.46 1.73 -9.80
N SER A 165 14.49 1.02 -9.35
CA SER A 165 15.86 1.55 -9.38
C SER A 165 16.45 1.63 -10.79
N GLU A 166 16.14 0.66 -11.64
CA GLU A 166 16.71 0.56 -12.99
C GLU A 166 15.78 1.14 -14.07
N GLN A 167 14.54 1.46 -13.69
CA GLN A 167 13.49 1.93 -14.61
C GLN A 167 13.32 0.97 -15.80
N SER A 168 13.36 -0.33 -15.51
CA SER A 168 13.39 -1.39 -16.51
C SER A 168 12.81 -2.68 -15.95
N THR A 169 12.17 -3.47 -16.82
CA THR A 169 11.77 -4.85 -16.51
C THR A 169 12.84 -5.88 -16.92
N ASP A 170 13.94 -5.45 -17.54
CA ASP A 170 15.07 -6.32 -17.90
C ASP A 170 16.03 -6.44 -16.70
N VAL A 171 15.52 -7.01 -15.61
CA VAL A 171 16.23 -7.19 -14.34
C VAL A 171 16.24 -8.66 -13.93
N ASP A 172 17.20 -9.03 -13.10
CA ASP A 172 17.33 -10.41 -12.61
C ASP A 172 16.18 -10.82 -11.70
N THR A 173 15.63 -12.02 -11.94
CA THR A 173 14.64 -12.62 -11.05
C THR A 173 15.23 -13.07 -9.71
N ILE A 174 14.37 -13.20 -8.70
CA ILE A 174 14.79 -13.62 -7.36
C ILE A 174 14.95 -15.15 -7.29
N SER A 175 16.13 -15.60 -6.84
CA SER A 175 16.41 -17.03 -6.63
C SER A 175 15.42 -17.65 -5.63
N GLY A 176 14.78 -18.76 -6.02
CA GLY A 176 13.76 -19.44 -5.21
C GLY A 176 12.33 -18.94 -5.43
N ALA A 177 12.14 -17.80 -6.09
CA ALA A 177 10.85 -17.22 -6.45
C ALA A 177 10.83 -16.77 -7.93
N THR A 178 11.53 -17.50 -8.80
CA THR A 178 11.72 -17.13 -10.21
C THR A 178 10.40 -16.95 -10.95
N PHE A 179 9.47 -17.90 -10.84
CA PHE A 179 8.17 -17.82 -11.54
C PHE A 179 7.34 -16.63 -11.06
N SER A 180 7.27 -16.39 -9.75
CA SER A 180 6.57 -15.22 -9.20
C SER A 180 7.22 -13.92 -9.64
N SER A 181 8.56 -13.86 -9.65
CA SER A 181 9.32 -12.69 -10.15
C SER A 181 9.03 -12.44 -11.64
N THR A 182 9.07 -13.49 -12.47
CA THR A 182 8.73 -13.39 -13.89
C THR A 182 7.29 -12.92 -14.09
N GLY A 183 6.33 -13.45 -13.33
CA GLY A 183 4.94 -13.00 -13.39
C GLY A 183 4.78 -11.52 -13.04
N ILE A 184 5.54 -11.00 -12.07
CA ILE A 184 5.57 -9.57 -11.73
C ILE A 184 6.17 -8.76 -12.89
N LEU A 185 7.29 -9.19 -13.48
CA LEU A 185 7.92 -8.52 -14.62
C LEU A 185 7.01 -8.47 -15.86
N GLU A 186 6.31 -9.57 -16.14
CA GLU A 186 5.29 -9.63 -17.18
C GLU A 186 4.13 -8.67 -16.91
N ALA A 187 3.65 -8.64 -15.66
CA ALA A 187 2.57 -7.74 -15.27
C ALA A 187 2.98 -6.26 -15.39
N VAL A 188 4.20 -5.89 -15.02
CA VAL A 188 4.70 -4.52 -15.21
C VAL A 188 4.79 -4.18 -16.69
N ASN A 189 5.32 -5.08 -17.53
CA ASN A 189 5.35 -4.85 -18.99
C ASN A 189 3.97 -4.64 -19.58
N ASP A 190 2.99 -5.47 -19.20
CA ASP A 190 1.60 -5.33 -19.65
C ASP A 190 0.99 -3.98 -19.20
N ALA A 191 1.35 -3.47 -18.02
CA ALA A 191 0.94 -2.14 -17.57
C ALA A 191 1.59 -1.02 -18.41
N LEU A 192 2.91 -1.10 -18.64
CA LEU A 192 3.66 -0.12 -19.45
C LEU A 192 3.13 -0.05 -20.88
N SER A 193 2.84 -1.20 -21.51
CA SER A 193 2.27 -1.24 -22.87
C SER A 193 0.89 -0.57 -22.96
N LYS A 194 0.12 -0.54 -21.86
CA LYS A 194 -1.17 0.18 -21.81
C LYS A 194 -1.00 1.68 -21.60
N ALA A 195 0.12 2.08 -20.99
CA ALA A 195 0.46 3.46 -20.71
C ALA A 195 1.11 4.16 -21.92
N GLU A 196 1.63 3.44 -22.92
CA GLU A 196 2.29 4.04 -24.10
C GLU A 196 1.40 5.10 -24.78
N ASN A 197 2.00 6.28 -25.04
CA ASN A 197 1.44 7.31 -25.91
C ASN A 197 1.62 6.89 -27.37
N ALA A 198 0.53 7.00 -28.15
CA ALA A 198 0.45 6.52 -29.53
C ALA A 198 0.70 7.61 -30.58
#